data_AF-A0A932WKX6-F1
#
_entry.id   AF-A0A932WKX6-F1
#
_cell.length_a   1.000
_cell.length_b   1.000
_cell.length_c   1.000
_cell.angle_alpha   90.00
_cell.angle_beta   90.00
_cell.angle_gamma   90.00
#
_symmetry.space_group_name_H-M   'P 1'
#
loop_
_entity.id
_entity.type
_entity.pdbx_description
1 polymer ?
#
loop_
_entity_poly.entity_id
_entity_poly.type
_entity_poly.pdbx_seq_one_letter_code
_entity_poly.pdbx_strand_id
1 'polypeptide(L)'
;MRVLLAAGVLGVVVAATAALAAAGPLDGAGSKVLNCAACHGAAGQSRSDAMPILAGAHPVYFKKAIQDYASGKRLSPEMEPYAKQVLVLGLDEIAAYFAAQRREPSRVKLDAAAVERGRTASTQCAPCHGPAGKGDADKGVPDIGGQPPGYLRNQLLLFKAERRSPGDEAVTKMKALLKAVPDDTLGDLAAYYSSLR
;
A
#
# COMPACT_ATOMS: atom_id res chain seq x y z
N MET A 1 51.18 29.85 64.20
CA MET A 1 50.05 30.08 63.26
C MET A 1 50.05 28.91 62.28
N ARG A 2 49.03 28.04 62.36
CA ARG A 2 48.95 26.77 61.61
C ARG A 2 48.37 27.04 60.22
N VAL A 3 49.05 26.62 59.16
CA VAL A 3 48.50 26.59 57.80
C VAL A 3 48.49 25.14 57.34
N LEU A 4 47.30 24.55 57.28
CA LEU A 4 47.05 23.21 56.74
C LEU A 4 46.79 23.36 55.24
N LEU A 5 47.60 22.72 54.41
CA LEU A 5 47.40 22.61 52.97
C LEU A 5 46.52 21.38 52.68
N ALA A 6 45.28 21.60 52.25
CA ALA A 6 44.38 20.56 51.78
C ALA A 6 44.62 20.33 50.27
N ALA A 7 45.15 19.16 49.92
CA ALA A 7 45.27 18.71 48.53
C ALA A 7 43.90 18.20 48.04
N GLY A 8 43.22 18.99 47.20
CA GLY A 8 41.99 18.57 46.53
C GLY A 8 42.29 17.72 45.30
N VAL A 9 41.96 16.43 45.35
CA VAL A 9 41.96 15.55 44.18
C VAL A 9 40.67 15.80 43.41
N LEU A 10 40.78 16.47 42.26
CA LEU A 10 39.67 16.72 41.35
C LEU A 10 39.43 15.46 40.49
N GLY A 11 38.51 14.61 40.92
CA GLY A 11 38.07 13.45 40.14
C GLY A 11 37.24 13.88 38.92
N VAL A 12 37.78 13.72 37.72
CA VAL A 12 37.04 13.90 36.47
C VAL A 12 36.19 12.66 36.23
N VAL A 13 34.88 12.77 36.46
CA VAL A 13 33.91 11.75 36.08
C VAL A 13 33.61 11.91 34.59
N VAL A 14 34.20 11.05 33.75
CA VAL A 14 33.85 10.95 32.33
C VAL A 14 32.54 10.17 32.25
N ALA A 15 31.42 10.88 32.12
CA ALA A 15 30.14 10.26 31.79
C ALA A 15 30.17 9.83 30.32
N ALA A 16 30.31 8.53 30.07
CA ALA A 16 30.17 7.96 28.74
C ALA A 16 28.70 8.02 28.32
N THR A 17 28.32 9.06 27.58
CA THR A 17 27.04 9.09 26.88
C THR A 17 27.11 8.12 25.70
N ALA A 18 26.54 6.93 25.87
CA ALA A 18 26.26 6.05 24.74
C ALA A 18 25.23 6.76 23.85
N ALA A 19 25.70 7.38 22.77
CA ALA A 19 24.83 7.83 21.70
C ALA A 19 24.16 6.57 21.14
N LEU A 20 22.85 6.44 21.35
CA LEU A 20 22.03 5.49 20.60
C LEU A 20 22.19 5.88 19.13
N ALA A 21 22.98 5.14 18.37
CA ALA A 21 23.04 5.29 16.93
C ALA A 21 21.63 5.00 16.41
N ALA A 22 20.91 6.06 16.01
CA ALA A 22 19.65 5.89 15.32
C ALA A 22 19.93 5.08 14.05
N ALA A 23 19.20 3.98 13.87
CA ALA A 23 19.23 3.19 12.65
C ALA A 23 19.18 4.13 11.43
N GLY A 24 20.18 4.05 10.56
CA GLY A 24 20.18 4.79 9.31
C GLY A 24 19.00 4.37 8.42
N PRO A 25 18.71 5.10 7.34
CA PRO A 25 17.58 4.81 6.44
C PRO A 25 17.55 3.38 5.87
N LEU A 26 18.67 2.66 5.96
CA LEU A 26 18.87 1.29 5.49
C LEU A 26 18.87 0.24 6.61
N ASP A 27 18.95 0.64 7.87
CA ASP A 27 19.18 -0.27 9.01
C ASP A 27 17.87 -0.88 9.58
N GLY A 28 16.82 -0.94 8.75
CA GLY A 28 15.52 -1.54 9.09
C GLY A 28 14.75 -1.96 7.84
N ALA A 29 13.42 -2.00 7.91
CA ALA A 29 12.52 -2.36 6.81
C ALA A 29 12.89 -1.73 5.45
N GLY A 30 13.45 -0.51 5.47
CA GLY A 30 13.95 0.20 4.30
C GLY A 30 14.90 -0.62 3.42
N SER A 31 15.84 -1.39 3.99
CA SER A 31 16.72 -2.27 3.18
C SER A 31 15.98 -3.45 2.58
N LYS A 32 15.00 -4.01 3.31
CA LYS A 32 14.18 -5.15 2.86
C LYS A 32 13.28 -4.80 1.68
N VAL A 33 12.93 -3.52 1.54
CA VAL A 33 12.02 -3.04 0.47
C VAL A 33 12.73 -2.32 -0.68
N LEU A 34 14.07 -2.25 -0.70
CA LEU A 34 14.82 -1.55 -1.75
C LEU A 34 14.43 -2.02 -3.16
N ASN A 35 14.24 -3.33 -3.33
CA ASN A 35 13.88 -3.91 -4.63
C ASN A 35 12.43 -3.63 -5.02
N CYS A 36 11.54 -3.33 -4.07
CA CYS A 36 10.14 -3.00 -4.35
C CYS A 36 10.01 -1.69 -5.14
N ALA A 37 10.93 -0.75 -4.89
CA ALA A 37 10.92 0.57 -5.52
C ALA A 37 11.17 0.53 -7.04
N ALA A 38 11.79 -0.54 -7.55
CA ALA A 38 12.01 -0.72 -8.99
C ALA A 38 10.69 -0.76 -9.78
N CYS A 39 9.64 -1.33 -9.20
CA CYS A 39 8.32 -1.42 -9.83
C CYS A 39 7.30 -0.45 -9.21
N HIS A 40 7.31 -0.31 -7.89
CA HIS A 40 6.32 0.49 -7.17
C HIS A 40 6.77 1.94 -6.91
N GLY A 41 7.95 2.35 -7.40
CA GLY A 41 8.49 3.69 -7.22
C GLY A 41 9.08 3.93 -5.83
N ALA A 42 9.76 5.07 -5.69
CA ALA A 42 10.34 5.49 -4.42
C ALA A 42 9.26 5.53 -3.32
N ALA A 43 9.58 4.94 -2.16
CA ALA A 43 8.63 4.78 -1.04
C ALA A 43 7.30 4.06 -1.39
N GLY A 44 7.25 3.33 -2.51
CA GLY A 44 6.02 2.68 -2.98
C GLY A 44 5.03 3.63 -3.67
N GLN A 45 5.46 4.84 -4.05
CA GLN A 45 4.65 5.79 -4.80
C GLN A 45 4.84 5.59 -6.32
N SER A 46 4.07 4.65 -6.88
CA SER A 46 4.16 4.27 -8.29
C SER A 46 3.86 5.45 -9.23
N ARG A 47 4.59 5.50 -10.35
CA ARG A 47 4.32 6.40 -11.49
C ARG A 47 3.76 5.67 -12.71
N SER A 48 3.63 4.35 -12.63
CA SER A 48 3.15 3.49 -13.71
C SER A 48 1.63 3.36 -13.66
N ASP A 49 1.02 3.16 -14.82
CA ASP A 49 -0.42 2.91 -14.94
C ASP A 49 -0.82 1.51 -14.41
N ALA A 50 0.07 0.53 -14.51
CA ALA A 50 -0.22 -0.86 -14.15
C ALA A 50 0.30 -1.26 -12.76
N MET A 51 1.30 -0.56 -12.23
CA MET A 51 1.87 -0.88 -10.91
C MET A 51 1.15 -0.10 -9.81
N PRO A 52 0.63 -0.77 -8.76
CA PRO A 52 -0.06 -0.06 -7.71
C PRO A 52 0.88 0.76 -6.83
N ILE A 53 0.37 1.88 -6.32
CA ILE A 53 0.88 2.64 -5.18
C ILE A 53 0.68 1.79 -3.91
N LEU A 54 1.79 1.51 -3.24
CA LEU A 54 1.86 0.84 -1.94
C LEU A 54 1.91 1.85 -0.79
N ALA A 55 2.36 3.08 -1.04
CA ALA A 55 2.42 4.13 -0.03
C ALA A 55 1.04 4.36 0.62
N GLY A 56 1.02 4.39 1.95
CA GLY A 56 -0.19 4.53 2.76
C GLY A 56 -1.14 3.33 2.70
N ALA A 57 -0.73 2.19 2.12
CA ALA A 57 -1.57 1.01 2.10
C ALA A 57 -1.81 0.50 3.53
N HIS A 58 -3.08 0.29 3.88
CA HIS A 58 -3.41 -0.21 5.21
C HIS A 58 -2.81 -1.61 5.45
N PRO A 59 -2.17 -1.88 6.60
CA PRO A 59 -1.49 -3.14 6.86
C PRO A 59 -2.38 -4.38 6.67
N VAL A 60 -3.64 -4.32 7.10
CA VAL A 60 -4.59 -5.46 6.96
C VAL A 60 -4.74 -5.86 5.49
N TYR A 61 -4.99 -4.89 4.61
CA TYR A 61 -5.15 -5.16 3.19
C TYR A 61 -3.83 -5.55 2.52
N PHE A 62 -2.73 -4.88 2.85
CA PHE A 62 -1.40 -5.19 2.31
C PHE A 62 -1.05 -6.67 2.59
N LYS A 63 -1.23 -7.10 3.84
CA LYS A 63 -0.94 -8.47 4.25
C LYS A 63 -1.79 -9.50 3.52
N LYS A 64 -3.10 -9.26 3.44
CA LYS A 64 -4.00 -10.11 2.66
C LYS A 64 -3.58 -10.19 1.20
N ALA A 65 -3.25 -9.06 0.58
CA ALA A 65 -2.84 -9.01 -0.82
C ALA A 65 -1.56 -9.82 -1.07
N ILE A 66 -0.55 -9.70 -0.22
CA ILE A 66 0.68 -10.50 -0.31
C ILE A 66 0.38 -11.99 -0.17
N GLN A 67 -0.42 -12.39 0.82
CA GLN A 67 -0.82 -13.79 1.01
C GLN A 67 -1.61 -14.33 -0.20
N ASP A 68 -2.52 -13.53 -0.76
CA ASP A 68 -3.31 -13.91 -1.94
C ASP A 68 -2.42 -14.07 -3.18
N TYR A 69 -1.43 -13.19 -3.38
CA TYR A 69 -0.44 -13.35 -4.46
C TYR A 69 0.44 -14.58 -4.25
N ALA A 70 1.00 -14.76 -3.06
CA ALA A 70 1.92 -15.87 -2.75
C ALA A 70 1.26 -17.24 -2.88
N SER A 71 -0.06 -17.32 -2.62
CA SER A 71 -0.86 -18.55 -2.74
C SER A 71 -1.51 -18.75 -4.11
N GLY A 72 -1.37 -17.79 -5.03
CA GLY A 72 -2.03 -17.83 -6.35
C GLY A 72 -3.52 -17.48 -6.34
N LYS A 73 -4.13 -17.21 -5.17
CA LYS A 73 -5.52 -16.72 -5.08
C LYS A 73 -5.71 -15.38 -5.79
N ARG A 74 -4.65 -14.59 -5.94
CA ARG A 74 -4.62 -13.41 -6.79
C ARG A 74 -3.55 -13.59 -7.85
N LEU A 75 -3.97 -13.74 -9.10
CA LEU A 75 -3.05 -14.04 -10.18
C LEU A 75 -2.17 -12.82 -10.55
N SER A 76 -0.84 -13.02 -10.52
CA SER A 76 0.15 -12.19 -11.20
C SER A 76 1.47 -12.96 -11.25
N PRO A 77 1.92 -13.40 -12.44
CA PRO A 77 3.22 -14.03 -12.61
C PRO A 77 4.38 -13.17 -12.11
N GLU A 78 4.25 -11.85 -12.22
CA GLU A 78 5.25 -10.88 -11.81
C GLU A 78 5.32 -10.78 -10.28
N MET A 79 4.17 -10.62 -9.60
CA MET A 79 4.15 -10.38 -8.15
C MET A 79 4.24 -11.63 -7.28
N GLU A 80 3.89 -12.82 -7.79
CA GLU A 80 3.95 -14.06 -7.02
C GLU A 80 5.33 -14.33 -6.36
N PRO A 81 6.47 -14.33 -7.08
CA PRO A 81 7.77 -14.59 -6.47
C PRO A 81 8.13 -13.55 -5.40
N TYR A 82 7.84 -12.27 -5.65
CA TYR A 82 8.09 -11.21 -4.68
C TYR A 82 7.17 -11.32 -3.46
N ALA A 83 5.92 -11.73 -3.64
CA ALA A 83 5.00 -11.96 -2.52
C ALA A 83 5.51 -13.07 -1.61
N LYS A 84 6.01 -14.19 -2.18
CA LYS A 84 6.67 -15.25 -1.39
C LYS A 84 7.92 -14.74 -0.68
N GLN A 85 8.71 -13.88 -1.33
CA GLN A 85 9.87 -13.25 -0.72
C GLN A 85 9.48 -12.34 0.47
N VAL A 86 8.42 -11.54 0.34
CA VAL A 86 7.92 -10.68 1.44
C VAL A 86 7.54 -11.52 2.67
N LEU A 87 6.95 -12.69 2.48
CA LEU A 87 6.64 -13.60 3.59
C LEU A 87 7.89 -14.06 4.34
N VAL A 88 9.00 -14.26 3.63
CA VAL A 88 10.30 -14.64 4.23
C VAL A 88 11.01 -13.45 4.88
N LEU A 89 10.96 -12.27 4.26
CA LEU A 89 11.68 -11.07 4.74
C LEU A 89 11.03 -10.42 5.97
N GLY A 90 9.73 -10.66 6.19
CA GLY A 90 8.98 -10.12 7.32
C GLY A 90 7.76 -9.32 6.84
N LEU A 91 6.62 -10.00 6.76
CA LEU A 91 5.38 -9.43 6.24
C LEU A 91 4.90 -8.20 7.03
N ASP A 92 4.88 -8.29 8.36
CA ASP A 92 4.38 -7.21 9.22
C ASP A 92 5.25 -5.95 9.15
N GLU A 93 6.57 -6.13 9.13
CA GLU A 93 7.53 -5.02 9.05
C GLU A 93 7.43 -4.29 7.71
N ILE A 94 7.35 -5.04 6.60
CA ILE A 94 7.17 -4.46 5.26
C ILE A 94 5.81 -3.76 5.13
N ALA A 95 4.75 -4.34 5.69
CA ALA A 95 3.43 -3.72 5.71
C ALA A 95 3.45 -2.41 6.51
N ALA A 96 4.08 -2.39 7.68
CA ALA A 96 4.23 -1.20 8.50
C ALA A 96 5.05 -0.12 7.79
N TYR A 97 6.12 -0.49 7.08
CA TYR A 97 6.92 0.43 6.29
C TYR A 97 6.07 1.17 5.26
N PHE A 98 5.33 0.44 4.40
CA PHE A 98 4.53 1.07 3.35
C PHE A 98 3.34 1.87 3.89
N ALA A 99 2.73 1.42 4.98
CA ALA A 99 1.67 2.15 5.67
C ALA A 99 2.12 3.52 6.19
N ALA A 100 3.38 3.64 6.63
CA ALA A 100 3.95 4.90 7.11
C ALA A 100 4.34 5.88 5.99
N GLN A 101 4.38 5.42 4.72
CA GLN A 101 4.75 6.30 3.61
C GLN A 101 3.61 7.23 3.24
N ARG A 102 3.97 8.47 2.86
CA ARG A 102 3.01 9.44 2.36
C ARG A 102 2.45 8.99 1.02
N ARG A 103 1.14 8.75 0.97
CA ARG A 103 0.40 8.47 -0.26
C ARG A 103 0.08 9.77 -1.00
N GLU A 104 0.30 9.77 -2.30
CA GLU A 104 -0.21 10.79 -3.21
C GLU A 104 -1.09 10.12 -4.29
N PRO A 105 -2.07 10.83 -4.88
CA PRO A 105 -2.82 10.30 -6.01
C PRO A 105 -1.91 10.01 -7.22
N SER A 106 -2.35 9.06 -8.04
CA SER A 106 -1.73 8.72 -9.32
C SER A 106 -1.58 9.96 -10.19
N ARG A 107 -0.46 10.02 -10.93
CA ARG A 107 -0.17 11.08 -11.89
C ARG A 107 -0.50 10.70 -13.33
N VAL A 108 -1.08 9.51 -13.54
CA VAL A 108 -1.53 9.07 -14.86
C VAL A 108 -2.60 10.05 -15.35
N LYS A 109 -2.43 10.54 -16.59
CA LYS A 109 -3.40 11.45 -17.21
C LYS A 109 -4.72 10.70 -17.45
N LEU A 110 -5.82 11.28 -17.01
CA LEU A 110 -7.17 10.71 -17.15
C LEU A 110 -7.95 11.42 -18.26
N ASP A 111 -8.82 10.68 -18.94
CA ASP A 111 -9.88 11.25 -19.78
C ASP A 111 -11.02 11.76 -18.88
N ALA A 112 -11.33 13.05 -19.00
CA ALA A 112 -12.38 13.69 -18.22
C ALA A 112 -13.77 13.10 -18.50
N ALA A 113 -14.05 12.68 -19.75
CA ALA A 113 -15.32 12.07 -20.10
C ALA A 113 -15.47 10.69 -19.44
N ALA A 114 -14.40 9.89 -19.44
CA ALA A 114 -14.36 8.61 -18.72
C ALA A 114 -14.56 8.78 -17.20
N VAL A 115 -13.92 9.79 -16.60
CA VAL A 115 -14.11 10.11 -15.17
C VAL A 115 -15.58 10.40 -14.86
N GLU A 116 -16.27 11.16 -15.71
CA GLU A 116 -17.67 11.53 -15.47
C GLU A 116 -18.64 10.36 -15.65
N ARG A 117 -18.45 9.53 -16.68
CA ARG A 117 -19.19 8.27 -16.83
C ARG A 117 -18.95 7.34 -15.63
N GLY A 118 -17.71 7.26 -15.17
CA GLY A 118 -17.31 6.45 -14.01
C GLY A 118 -17.95 6.92 -12.72
N ARG A 119 -18.02 8.25 -12.51
CA ARG A 119 -18.73 8.86 -11.37
C ARG A 119 -20.18 8.39 -11.34
N THR A 120 -20.88 8.46 -12.47
CA THR A 120 -22.29 8.04 -12.60
C THR A 120 -22.45 6.55 -12.28
N ALA A 121 -21.55 5.70 -12.79
CA ALA A 121 -21.56 4.25 -12.54
C ALA A 121 -21.14 3.86 -11.10
N SER A 122 -20.44 4.73 -10.37
CA SER A 122 -19.81 4.41 -9.08
C SER A 122 -20.78 4.25 -7.90
N THR A 123 -22.05 4.62 -8.08
CA THR A 123 -23.08 4.63 -7.02
C THR A 123 -23.14 3.32 -6.24
N GLN A 124 -22.96 2.18 -6.93
CA GLN A 124 -23.04 0.84 -6.33
C GLN A 124 -21.79 0.45 -5.52
N CYS A 125 -20.65 1.13 -5.67
CA CYS A 125 -19.41 0.79 -4.95
C CYS A 125 -19.17 1.66 -3.70
N ALA A 126 -19.78 2.84 -3.63
CA ALA A 126 -19.71 3.74 -2.47
C ALA A 126 -20.15 3.12 -1.13
N PRO A 127 -21.14 2.19 -1.05
CA PRO A 127 -21.52 1.57 0.22
C PRO A 127 -20.39 0.83 0.94
N CYS A 128 -19.39 0.35 0.21
CA CYS A 128 -18.23 -0.33 0.80
C CYS A 128 -16.96 0.54 0.76
N HIS A 129 -16.70 1.22 -0.35
CA HIS A 129 -15.46 1.98 -0.53
C HIS A 129 -15.54 3.45 -0.07
N GLY A 130 -16.74 3.93 0.27
CA GLY A 130 -17.00 5.32 0.59
C GLY A 130 -16.97 6.25 -0.64
N PRO A 131 -17.50 7.47 -0.52
CA PRO A 131 -17.58 8.43 -1.64
C PRO A 131 -16.21 8.89 -2.14
N ALA A 132 -15.19 8.88 -1.26
CA ALA A 132 -13.81 9.22 -1.60
C ALA A 132 -12.94 7.98 -1.94
N GLY A 133 -13.52 6.77 -1.97
CA GLY A 133 -12.79 5.53 -2.28
C GLY A 133 -11.79 5.09 -1.21
N LYS A 134 -11.83 5.66 0.01
CA LYS A 134 -10.87 5.39 1.10
C LYS A 134 -11.03 4.00 1.73
N GLY A 135 -12.15 3.32 1.49
CA GLY A 135 -12.42 2.02 2.06
C GLY A 135 -12.71 2.05 3.56
N ASP A 136 -12.55 0.89 4.18
CA ASP A 136 -12.78 0.64 5.60
C ASP A 136 -11.73 -0.39 6.06
N ALA A 137 -10.71 0.13 6.73
CA ALA A 137 -9.55 -0.62 7.20
C ALA A 137 -9.93 -1.77 8.13
N ASP A 138 -10.89 -1.55 9.02
CA ASP A 138 -11.34 -2.51 10.03
C ASP A 138 -12.11 -3.67 9.39
N LYS A 139 -12.75 -3.42 8.25
CA LYS A 139 -13.43 -4.44 7.43
C LYS A 139 -12.55 -5.01 6.32
N GLY A 140 -11.27 -4.63 6.26
CA GLY A 140 -10.35 -5.07 5.20
C GLY A 140 -10.70 -4.55 3.80
N VAL A 141 -11.53 -3.52 3.70
CA VAL A 141 -11.90 -2.86 2.44
C VAL A 141 -10.82 -1.83 2.08
N PRO A 142 -10.13 -1.97 0.95
CA PRO A 142 -8.97 -1.13 0.63
C PRO A 142 -9.33 0.30 0.21
N ASP A 143 -8.36 1.20 0.41
CA ASP A 143 -8.28 2.51 -0.26
C ASP A 143 -7.94 2.32 -1.75
N ILE A 144 -8.95 2.54 -2.59
CA ILE A 144 -8.87 2.50 -4.05
C ILE A 144 -8.76 3.92 -4.66
N GLY A 145 -8.94 4.96 -3.86
CA GLY A 145 -8.84 6.36 -4.29
C GLY A 145 -7.41 6.71 -4.69
N GLY A 146 -7.26 7.41 -5.82
CA GLY A 146 -5.95 7.87 -6.30
C GLY A 146 -5.04 6.76 -6.80
N GLN A 147 -5.49 5.52 -6.90
CA GLN A 147 -4.71 4.40 -7.42
C GLN A 147 -4.60 4.50 -8.97
N PRO A 148 -3.57 3.98 -9.65
CA PRO A 148 -3.48 4.04 -11.10
C PRO A 148 -4.66 3.33 -11.80
N PRO A 149 -5.23 3.95 -12.86
CA PRO A 149 -6.47 3.46 -13.47
C PRO A 149 -6.25 2.13 -14.19
N GLY A 150 -5.11 1.89 -14.82
CA GLY A 150 -4.78 0.60 -15.43
C GLY A 150 -4.76 -0.54 -14.42
N TYR A 151 -4.13 -0.32 -13.26
CA TYR A 151 -4.17 -1.28 -12.15
C TYR A 151 -5.59 -1.53 -11.67
N LEU A 152 -6.37 -0.47 -11.40
CA LEU A 152 -7.75 -0.60 -10.93
C LEU A 152 -8.61 -1.39 -11.92
N ARG A 153 -8.55 -1.04 -13.21
CA ARG A 153 -9.26 -1.75 -14.28
C ARG A 153 -8.87 -3.22 -14.32
N ASN A 154 -7.58 -3.53 -14.26
CA ASN A 154 -7.11 -4.92 -14.23
C ASN A 154 -7.65 -5.69 -13.01
N GLN A 155 -7.68 -5.07 -11.82
CA GLN A 155 -8.25 -5.71 -10.64
C GLN A 155 -9.73 -6.00 -10.77
N LEU A 156 -10.50 -5.06 -11.33
CA LEU A 156 -11.93 -5.26 -11.59
C LEU A 156 -12.17 -6.41 -12.57
N LEU A 157 -11.39 -6.48 -13.66
CA LEU A 157 -11.45 -7.58 -14.62
C LEU A 157 -11.12 -8.94 -13.98
N LEU A 158 -10.10 -9.00 -13.13
CA LEU A 158 -9.75 -10.23 -12.41
C LEU A 158 -10.85 -10.68 -11.44
N PHE A 159 -11.49 -9.75 -10.74
CA PHE A 159 -12.64 -10.06 -9.89
C PHE A 159 -13.84 -10.54 -10.70
N LYS A 160 -14.18 -9.84 -11.80
CA LYS A 160 -15.28 -10.22 -12.72
C LYS A 160 -15.09 -11.63 -13.29
N ALA A 161 -13.84 -12.00 -13.60
CA ALA A 161 -13.48 -13.31 -14.14
C ALA A 161 -13.22 -14.40 -13.08
N GLU A 162 -13.48 -14.15 -11.79
CA GLU A 162 -13.17 -15.07 -10.68
C GLU A 162 -11.68 -15.47 -10.58
N ARG A 163 -10.76 -14.68 -11.18
CA ARG A 163 -9.30 -14.89 -11.14
C ARG A 163 -8.61 -14.16 -9.99
N ARG A 164 -9.40 -13.55 -9.10
CA ARG A 164 -8.93 -12.93 -7.86
C ARG A 164 -9.83 -13.34 -6.69
N SER A 165 -9.21 -13.87 -5.65
CA SER A 165 -9.81 -14.36 -4.40
C SER A 165 -10.98 -15.32 -4.66
N PRO A 166 -10.80 -16.40 -5.46
CA PRO A 166 -11.88 -17.36 -5.73
C PRO A 166 -12.39 -17.97 -4.41
N GLY A 167 -13.72 -18.05 -4.25
CA GLY A 167 -14.37 -18.56 -3.05
C GLY A 167 -14.28 -17.67 -1.81
N ASP A 168 -13.74 -16.45 -1.91
CA ASP A 168 -13.65 -15.51 -0.79
C ASP A 168 -14.99 -14.78 -0.57
N GLU A 169 -15.68 -15.13 0.52
CA GLU A 169 -16.99 -14.59 0.88
C GLU A 169 -16.99 -13.07 1.09
N ALA A 170 -15.86 -12.48 1.51
CA ALA A 170 -15.74 -11.04 1.75
C ALA A 170 -15.93 -10.22 0.46
N VAL A 171 -15.66 -10.82 -0.71
CA VAL A 171 -15.76 -10.15 -2.02
C VAL A 171 -16.89 -10.70 -2.90
N THR A 172 -17.66 -11.70 -2.44
CA THR A 172 -18.74 -12.31 -3.22
C THR A 172 -19.76 -11.29 -3.72
N LYS A 173 -20.21 -10.37 -2.85
CA LYS A 173 -21.16 -9.31 -3.23
C LYS A 173 -20.58 -8.39 -4.31
N MET A 174 -19.32 -7.95 -4.14
CA MET A 174 -18.65 -7.09 -5.11
C MET A 174 -18.49 -7.80 -6.46
N LYS A 175 -18.08 -9.08 -6.47
CA LYS A 175 -17.96 -9.87 -7.70
C LYS A 175 -19.29 -10.04 -8.42
N ALA A 176 -20.38 -10.25 -7.67
CA ALA A 176 -21.72 -10.33 -8.23
C ALA A 176 -22.13 -9.01 -8.92
N LEU A 177 -21.84 -7.85 -8.31
CA LEU A 177 -22.06 -6.55 -8.95
C LEU A 177 -21.25 -6.42 -10.24
N LEU A 178 -19.96 -6.77 -10.22
CA LEU A 178 -19.07 -6.65 -11.39
C LEU A 178 -19.48 -7.54 -12.58
N LYS A 179 -20.20 -8.64 -12.35
CA LYS A 179 -20.75 -9.46 -13.46
C LYS A 179 -21.68 -8.67 -14.36
N ALA A 180 -22.48 -7.75 -13.80
CA ALA A 180 -23.42 -6.92 -14.54
C ALA A 180 -22.79 -5.66 -15.16
N VAL A 181 -21.55 -5.31 -14.81
CA VAL A 181 -20.87 -4.09 -15.31
C VAL A 181 -20.15 -4.38 -16.63
N PRO A 182 -20.43 -3.65 -17.72
CA PRO A 182 -19.69 -3.77 -18.98
C PRO A 182 -18.20 -3.42 -18.86
N ASP A 183 -17.33 -4.02 -19.68
CA ASP A 183 -15.87 -3.90 -19.58
C ASP A 183 -15.34 -2.48 -19.86
N ASP A 184 -16.03 -1.71 -20.69
CA ASP A 184 -15.78 -0.29 -20.93
C ASP A 184 -16.12 0.53 -19.68
N THR A 185 -17.24 0.23 -19.03
CA THR A 185 -17.67 0.83 -17.76
C THR A 185 -16.67 0.53 -16.63
N LEU A 186 -15.99 -0.62 -16.65
CA LEU A 186 -14.89 -0.90 -15.71
C LEU A 186 -13.70 0.06 -15.90
N GLY A 187 -13.42 0.46 -17.14
CA GLY A 187 -12.42 1.48 -17.45
C GLY A 187 -12.83 2.85 -16.91
N ASP A 188 -14.09 3.23 -17.10
CA ASP A 188 -14.65 4.48 -16.59
C ASP A 188 -14.63 4.53 -15.04
N LEU A 189 -15.06 3.45 -14.37
CA LEU A 189 -14.97 3.31 -12.90
C LEU A 189 -13.53 3.46 -12.41
N ALA A 190 -12.57 2.82 -13.09
CA ALA A 190 -11.16 2.93 -12.74
C ALA A 190 -10.63 4.36 -12.91
N ALA A 191 -11.00 5.05 -13.98
CA ALA A 191 -10.67 6.46 -14.18
C ALA A 191 -11.26 7.33 -13.07
N TYR A 192 -12.53 7.12 -12.71
CA TYR A 192 -13.18 7.86 -11.64
C TYR A 192 -12.48 7.69 -10.29
N TYR A 193 -12.28 6.46 -9.81
CA TYR A 193 -11.61 6.23 -8.53
C TYR A 193 -10.14 6.69 -8.53
N SER A 194 -9.45 6.61 -9.67
CA SER A 194 -8.11 7.17 -9.84
C SER A 194 -8.08 8.69 -9.70
N SER A 195 -9.16 9.39 -10.06
CA SER A 195 -9.26 10.85 -9.96
C SER A 195 -9.45 11.36 -8.52
N LEU A 196 -9.86 10.50 -7.59
CA LEU A 196 -10.12 10.86 -6.20
C LEU A 196 -8.81 11.15 -5.44
N ARG A 197 -8.86 12.08 -4.48
CA ARG A 197 -7.73 12.54 -3.68
C ARG A 197 -7.95 12.28 -2.21
#